data_AF-A0A7J4V7F5-F1
#
_entry.id   AF-A0A7J4V7F5-F1
#
_cell.length_a   1.000
_cell.length_b   1.000
_cell.length_c   1.000
_cell.angle_alpha   90.00
_cell.angle_beta   90.00
_cell.angle_gamma   90.00
#
_symmetry.space_group_name_H-M   'P 1'
#
loop_
_entity.id
_entity.type
_entity.pdbx_description
1 polymer ?
#
loop_
_entity_poly.entity_id
_entity_poly.type
_entity_poly.pdbx_seq_one_letter_code
_entity_poly.pdbx_strand_id
1 'polypeptide(L)' 'MKPSEFIDENELYRKAMLLLYKNLGPVEASRFLSVVKLKRIDSVKRHRQWQETLDKDQFFKELLQEK' A
#
# COMPACT_ATOMS: atom_id res chain seq x y z
N MET A 1 -13.71 13.30 -26.69
CA MET A 1 -13.51 13.76 -25.30
C MET A 1 -12.75 15.07 -25.36
N LYS A 2 -13.24 16.13 -24.69
CA LYS A 2 -12.48 17.38 -24.60
C LYS A 2 -11.15 17.07 -23.88
N PRO A 3 -10.00 17.56 -24.35
CA PRO A 3 -8.75 17.37 -23.63
C PRO A 3 -8.93 18.11 -22.30
N SER A 4 -9.08 17.37 -21.20
CA SER A 4 -9.01 17.97 -19.88
C SER A 4 -7.60 18.48 -19.74
N GLU A 5 -7.42 19.80 -19.76
CA GLU A 5 -6.17 20.42 -19.32
C GLU A 5 -5.91 19.91 -17.91
N PHE A 6 -4.95 19.00 -17.79
CA PHE A 6 -4.54 18.49 -16.50
C PHE A 6 -4.01 19.69 -15.70
N ILE A 7 -4.50 19.81 -14.47
CA ILE A 7 -4.02 20.81 -13.53
C ILE A 7 -2.54 20.50 -13.27
N ASP A 8 -1.70 21.53 -13.19
CA ASP A 8 -0.30 21.37 -12.78
C ASP A 8 -0.21 20.56 -11.49
N GLU A 9 0.77 19.66 -11.41
CA GLU A 9 0.91 18.74 -10.29
C GLU A 9 1.03 19.49 -8.96
N ASN A 10 1.80 20.58 -8.92
CA ASN A 10 1.97 21.36 -7.68
C ASN A 10 0.66 22.01 -7.26
N GLU A 11 -0.11 22.50 -8.23
CA GLU A 11 -1.41 23.10 -7.95
C GLU A 11 -2.42 22.05 -7.47
N LEU A 12 -2.40 20.85 -8.07
CA LEU A 12 -3.21 19.71 -7.63
C LEU A 12 -2.86 19.32 -6.19
N TYR A 13 -1.58 19.17 -5.86
CA TYR A 13 -1.12 18.86 -4.51
C TYR A 13 -1.56 19.92 -3.51
N ARG A 14 -1.38 21.20 -3.84
CA ARG A 14 -1.80 22.32 -2.98
C ARG A 14 -3.30 22.30 -2.71
N LYS A 15 -4.12 22.10 -3.76
CA LYS A 15 -5.58 22.00 -3.65
C LYS A 15 -6.00 20.81 -2.79
N ALA A 16 -5.39 19.65 -3.01
CA ALA A 16 -5.66 18.45 -2.23
C ALA A 16 -5.31 18.63 -0.74
N MET A 17 -4.14 19.19 -0.43
CA MET A 17 -3.73 19.45 0.95
C MET A 17 -4.68 20.42 1.66
N LEU A 18 -5.09 21.50 0.99
CA LEU A 18 -6.06 22.46 1.53
C LEU A 18 -7.40 21.79 1.84
N LEU A 19 -7.90 20.96 0.93
CA LEU A 19 -9.15 20.22 1.15
C LEU A 19 -9.04 19.23 2.32
N LEU A 20 -7.93 18.49 2.41
CA LEU A 20 -7.69 17.56 3.51
C LEU A 20 -7.65 18.29 4.85
N TYR A 21 -6.86 19.36 4.96
CA TYR A 21 -6.77 20.13 6.19
C TYR A 21 -8.08 20.82 6.57
N LYS A 22 -8.82 21.33 5.58
CA LYS A 22 -10.12 21.98 5.83
C LYS A 22 -11.17 21.01 6.38
N ASN A 23 -11.22 19.79 5.86
CA ASN A 23 -12.28 18.84 6.20
C ASN A 23 -11.93 17.93 7.39
N LEU A 24 -10.66 17.56 7.55
CA LEU A 24 -10.21 16.62 8.58
C LEU A 24 -9.50 17.31 9.75
N GLY A 25 -9.05 18.55 9.56
CA GLY A 25 -8.15 19.21 10.50
C GLY A 25 -6.71 18.70 10.41
N PRO A 26 -5.75 19.42 11.04
CA PRO A 26 -4.32 19.14 10.92
C PRO A 26 -3.90 17.75 11.38
N VAL A 27 -4.50 17.26 12.46
CA VAL A 27 -4.13 15.97 13.06
C VAL A 27 -4.59 14.80 12.19
N GLU A 28 -5.88 14.74 11.84
CA GLU A 28 -6.42 13.63 11.05
C GLU A 28 -5.98 13.69 9.57
N ALA A 29 -5.76 14.88 8.99
CA ALA A 29 -5.15 14.99 7.66
C ALA A 29 -3.72 14.43 7.64
N SER A 30 -2.92 14.73 8.66
CA SER A 30 -1.56 14.18 8.80
C SER A 30 -1.59 12.66 8.98
N ARG A 31 -2.54 12.16 9.79
CA ARG A 31 -2.77 10.71 9.94
C ARG A 31 -3.15 10.08 8.60
N PHE A 32 -4.08 10.64 7.83
CA PHE A 32 -4.49 10.14 6.51
C PHE A 32 -3.32 10.04 5.53
N LEU A 33 -2.48 11.08 5.45
CA LEU A 33 -1.29 11.06 4.58
C LEU A 33 -0.27 10.01 5.04
N SER A 34 -0.22 9.71 6.34
CA SER A 34 0.61 8.62 6.89
C SER A 34 -0.02 7.23 6.73
N VAL A 35 -1.35 7.12 6.54
CA VAL A 35 -2.06 5.85 6.33
C VAL A 35 -1.65 5.21 5.01
N VAL A 36 -1.37 6.00 3.97
CA VAL A 36 -0.82 5.47 2.70
C VAL A 36 0.58 4.86 2.92
N LYS A 37 1.30 5.27 3.97
CA LYS A 37 2.55 4.63 4.42
C LYS A 37 2.34 3.41 5.31
N LEU A 38 1.10 2.91 5.52
CA LEU A 38 0.85 1.64 6.20
C LEU A 38 1.33 0.47 5.34
N LYS A 39 2.65 0.30 5.44
CA LYS A 39 3.49 -0.89 5.40
C LYS A 39 3.24 -1.82 4.21
N ARG A 40 4.05 -1.62 3.17
CA ARG A 40 4.61 -2.77 2.44
C ARG A 40 5.15 -3.72 3.51
N ILE A 41 4.50 -4.87 3.68
CA ILE A 41 5.08 -5.95 4.48
C ILE A 41 6.40 -6.30 3.80
N ASP A 42 7.49 -6.17 4.56
CA ASP A 42 8.83 -6.54 4.11
C ASP A 42 8.79 -7.96 3.52
N SER A 43 9.54 -8.18 2.45
CA SER A 43 9.53 -9.45 1.72
C SER A 43 9.77 -10.65 2.64
N VAL A 44 10.62 -10.50 3.67
CA VAL A 44 10.90 -11.56 4.66
C VAL A 44 9.68 -11.83 5.54
N LYS A 45 9.01 -10.78 6.03
CA LYS A 45 7.83 -10.95 6.88
C LYS A 45 6.68 -11.59 6.10
N ARG A 46 6.51 -11.20 4.83
CA ARG A 46 5.52 -11.80 3.92
C ARG A 46 5.81 -13.27 3.67
N HIS A 47 7.08 -13.60 3.42
CA HIS A 47 7.51 -14.97 3.23
C HIS A 47 7.27 -15.84 4.46
N ARG A 48 7.56 -15.33 5.66
CA ARG A 48 7.28 -16.06 6.92
C ARG A 48 5.79 -16.34 7.11
N GLN A 49 4.94 -15.34 6.87
CA GLN A 49 3.48 -15.52 6.93
C GLN A 49 3.00 -16.57 5.92
N TRP A 50 3.57 -16.57 4.71
CA TRP A 50 3.29 -17.63 3.73
C TRP A 50 3.77 -19.00 4.22
N GLN A 51 4.99 -19.12 4.77
CA GLN A 51 5.50 -20.38 5.32
C GLN A 51 4.65 -20.93 6.46
N GLU A 52 4.07 -20.06 7.29
CA GLU A 52 3.15 -20.45 8.38
C GLU A 52 1.84 -21.06 7.86
N THR A 53 1.47 -20.79 6.61
CA THR A 53 0.26 -21.37 5.98
C THR A 53 0.50 -22.74 5.34
N LEU A 54 1.75 -23.21 5.28
CA LEU A 54 2.11 -24.47 4.62
C LEU A 54 2.11 -25.64 5.61
N ASP A 55 1.56 -26.77 5.15
CA ASP A 55 1.91 -28.07 5.72
C ASP A 55 3.28 -28.47 5.17
N LYS A 56 4.27 -28.62 6.07
CA LYS A 56 5.65 -28.90 5.69
C LYS A 56 5.78 -30.24 4.97
N ASP A 57 5.10 -31.26 5.45
CA ASP A 57 5.27 -32.62 4.94
C ASP A 57 4.64 -32.75 3.55
N GLN A 58 3.48 -32.12 3.35
CA GLN A 58 2.86 -32.02 2.03
C GLN A 58 3.74 -31.20 1.06
N PHE A 59 4.22 -30.03 1.49
CA PHE A 59 5.00 -29.14 0.65
C PHE A 59 6.31 -29.79 0.17
N PHE A 60 7.05 -30.46 1.07
CA PHE A 60 8.28 -31.15 0.68
C PHE A 60 8.01 -32.34 -0.23
N LYS A 61 6.90 -33.05 -0.04
CA LYS A 61 6.49 -34.15 -0.91
C LYS A 61 6.22 -33.67 -2.33
N GLU A 62 5.48 -32.57 -2.49
CA GLU A 62 5.21 -31.97 -3.81
C GLU A 62 6.50 -31.47 -4.48
N LEU A 63 7.35 -30.74 -3.74
CA LEU A 63 8.57 -30.14 -4.28
C LEU A 63 9.64 -31.18 -4.68
N LEU A 64 9.71 -32.30 -3.97
CA LEU A 64 10.67 -33.37 -4.25
C LEU A 64 10.15 -34.40 -5.27
N GLN A 65 8.85 -34.42 -5.55
CA GLN A 65 8.25 -35.25 -6.59
C GLN A 65 8.41 -34.65 -8.00
N GLU A 66 8.72 -33.36 -8.10
CA GLU A 66 8.96 -32.65 -9.37
C GLU A 66 10.38 -32.87 -9.95
N LYS A 67 11.02 -34.02 -9.67
CA LYS A 67 12.32 -34.42 -10.24
C LYS A 67 12.26 -35.72 -11.02
#